data_AF-A0A9W5RBB9-F1
#
_entry.id   AF-A0A9W5RBB9-F1
#
_cell.length_a   1.000
_cell.length_b   1.000
_cell.length_c   1.000
_cell.angle_alpha   90.00
_cell.angle_beta   90.00
_cell.angle_gamma   90.00
#
_symmetry.space_group_name_H-M   'P 1'
#
loop_
_entity.id
_entity.type
_entity.pdbx_description
1 polymer ?
#
loop_
_entity_poly.entity_id
_entity_poly.type
_entity_poly.pdbx_seq_one_letter_code
_entity_poly.pdbx_strand_id
1 'polypeptide(L)'
;MYRAILNAIDTKEIDSEEDIFVVKRRFFTESYNKAIKEFANTWFVEENELYLSAIQYVRGIDPIPNIGGIINSKQFDKYKTVHPDAKPLKYGPEMKRQWKKTLDEVIVLLDNELR
;
A
#
# COMPACT_ATOMS: atom_id res chain seq x y z
N MET A 1 11.13 -10.13 -7.68
CA MET A 1 10.08 -10.70 -6.81
C MET A 1 10.40 -12.14 -6.42
N TYR A 2 10.41 -13.12 -7.34
CA TYR A 2 10.83 -14.51 -7.06
C TYR A 2 12.18 -14.66 -6.32
N ARG A 3 13.16 -13.82 -6.67
CA ARG A 3 14.49 -13.83 -6.03
C ARG A 3 14.46 -13.45 -4.54
N ALA A 4 13.49 -12.65 -4.10
CA ALA A 4 13.34 -12.29 -2.69
C ALA A 4 12.81 -13.47 -1.87
N ILE A 5 11.88 -14.24 -2.45
CA ILE A 5 11.35 -15.47 -1.83
C ILE A 5 12.45 -16.52 -1.74
N LEU A 6 13.23 -16.73 -2.82
CA LEU A 6 14.36 -17.67 -2.81
C LEU A 6 15.41 -17.28 -1.77
N ASN A 7 15.75 -15.99 -1.67
CA ASN A 7 16.67 -15.52 -0.65
C ASN A 7 16.17 -15.78 0.78
N ALA A 8 14.85 -15.66 1.04
CA ALA A 8 14.28 -15.91 2.37
C ALA A 8 14.28 -17.40 2.76
N ILE A 9 14.18 -18.30 1.77
CA ILE A 9 14.39 -19.74 1.95
C ILE A 9 15.87 -20.01 2.25
N ASP A 10 16.77 -19.39 1.48
CA ASP A 10 18.23 -19.55 1.65
C ASP A 10 18.72 -19.03 3.01
N THR A 11 18.10 -17.96 3.56
CA THR A 11 18.41 -17.43 4.89
C THR A 11 17.78 -18.22 6.04
N LYS A 12 17.00 -19.28 5.76
CA LYS A 12 16.23 -20.08 6.75
C LYS A 12 15.23 -19.26 7.58
N GLU A 13 14.80 -18.11 7.08
CA GLU A 13 13.66 -17.38 7.65
C GLU A 13 12.32 -18.11 7.35
N ILE A 14 12.37 -19.10 6.46
CA ILE A 14 11.25 -19.91 6.01
C ILE A 14 11.67 -21.38 6.12
N ASP A 15 10.84 -22.22 6.72
CA ASP A 15 11.12 -23.66 6.83
C ASP A 15 11.05 -24.30 5.43
N SER A 16 12.04 -25.13 5.10
CA SER A 16 12.10 -25.89 3.86
C SER A 16 10.95 -26.89 3.68
N GLU A 17 10.26 -27.26 4.77
CA GLU A 17 9.06 -28.09 4.74
C GLU A 17 7.75 -27.27 4.64
N GLU A 18 7.82 -25.94 4.74
CA GLU A 18 6.65 -25.08 4.64
C GLU A 18 6.13 -25.08 3.19
N ASP A 19 4.83 -25.37 3.01
CA ASP A 19 4.20 -25.37 1.70
C ASP A 19 4.46 -24.03 0.99
N ILE A 20 5.04 -24.09 -0.20
CA ILE A 20 5.37 -22.92 -1.02
C ILE A 20 4.18 -21.97 -1.21
N PHE A 21 2.94 -22.48 -1.17
CA PHE A 21 1.73 -21.67 -1.20
C PHE A 21 1.53 -20.85 0.08
N VAL A 22 1.79 -21.44 1.25
CA VAL A 22 1.71 -20.75 2.55
C VAL A 22 2.76 -19.63 2.61
N VAL A 23 3.98 -19.94 2.17
CA VAL A 23 5.09 -18.99 2.10
C VAL A 23 4.77 -17.80 1.21
N LYS A 24 4.31 -18.06 -0.01
CA LYS A 24 3.88 -17.02 -0.96
C LYS A 24 2.78 -16.16 -0.35
N ARG A 25 1.74 -16.77 0.18
CA ARG A 25 0.60 -16.06 0.77
C ARG A 25 1.03 -15.14 1.91
N ARG A 26 1.89 -15.62 2.83
CA ARG A 26 2.44 -14.82 3.92
C ARG A 26 3.21 -13.61 3.37
N PHE A 27 4.15 -13.86 2.47
CA PHE A 27 4.99 -12.81 1.88
C PHE A 27 4.17 -11.73 1.14
N PHE A 28 3.20 -12.14 0.32
CA PHE A 28 2.36 -11.21 -0.43
C PHE A 28 1.43 -10.42 0.47
N THR A 29 0.85 -11.06 1.49
CA THR A 29 0.00 -10.38 2.49
C THR A 29 0.81 -9.35 3.27
N GLU A 30 2.01 -9.70 3.72
CA GLU A 30 2.91 -8.77 4.42
C GLU A 30 3.32 -7.60 3.52
N SER A 31 3.67 -7.88 2.26
CA SER A 31 4.03 -6.85 1.28
C SER A 31 2.86 -5.90 1.00
N TYR A 32 1.64 -6.43 0.91
CA TYR A 32 0.41 -5.67 0.70
C TYR A 32 0.15 -4.72 1.86
N ASN A 33 0.15 -5.25 3.09
CA ASN A 33 -0.06 -4.45 4.30
C ASN A 33 1.05 -3.41 4.48
N LYS A 34 2.30 -3.77 4.17
CA LYS A 34 3.44 -2.84 4.22
C LYS A 34 3.26 -1.68 3.24
N ALA A 35 2.85 -1.93 2.00
CA ALA A 35 2.64 -0.87 1.01
C ALA A 35 1.57 0.13 1.46
N ILE A 36 0.47 -0.36 2.06
CA ILE A 36 -0.59 0.48 2.61
C ILE A 36 -0.08 1.30 3.80
N LYS A 37 0.62 0.66 4.74
CA LYS A 37 1.17 1.32 5.92
C LYS A 37 2.23 2.36 5.58
N GLU A 38 3.11 2.08 4.63
CA GLU A 38 4.10 3.04 4.13
C GLU A 38 3.42 4.26 3.50
N PHE A 39 2.35 4.05 2.75
CA PHE A 39 1.55 5.14 2.20
C PHE A 39 0.90 5.97 3.32
N ALA A 40 0.26 5.31 4.29
CA ALA A 40 -0.38 5.95 5.44
C ALA A 40 0.61 6.84 6.21
N ASN A 41 1.81 6.34 6.48
CA ASN A 41 2.86 7.07 7.21
C ASN A 41 3.45 8.21 6.39
N THR A 42 3.65 8.02 5.08
CA THR A 42 4.22 9.05 4.20
C THR A 42 3.27 10.22 4.04
N TRP A 43 1.98 9.92 3.87
CA TRP A 43 0.96 10.92 3.61
C TRP A 43 0.24 11.37 4.87
N PHE A 44 0.44 10.74 6.03
CA PHE A 44 -0.30 11.01 7.27
C PHE A 44 -1.82 10.93 7.07
N VAL A 45 -2.29 9.76 6.63
CA VAL A 45 -3.71 9.41 6.48
C VAL A 45 -4.01 8.13 7.26
N GLU A 46 -5.29 7.87 7.53
CA GLU A 46 -5.70 6.66 8.24
C GLU A 46 -5.55 5.40 7.39
N GLU A 47 -4.88 4.39 7.93
CA GLU A 47 -4.57 3.12 7.25
C GLU A 47 -5.85 2.36 6.87
N ASN A 48 -6.86 2.38 7.74
CA ASN A 48 -8.15 1.72 7.51
C ASN A 48 -8.86 2.26 6.26
N GLU A 49 -8.78 3.57 6.01
CA GLU A 49 -9.39 4.19 4.83
C GLU A 49 -8.72 3.72 3.53
N LEU A 50 -7.40 3.49 3.57
CA LEU A 50 -6.64 2.92 2.47
C LEU A 50 -6.97 1.44 2.26
N TYR A 51 -7.12 0.64 3.31
CA TYR A 51 -7.57 -0.76 3.19
C TYR A 51 -8.95 -0.85 2.51
N LEU A 52 -9.91 -0.04 2.97
CA LEU A 52 -11.25 0.01 2.38
C LEU A 52 -11.20 0.42 0.90
N SER A 53 -10.34 1.37 0.56
CA SER A 53 -10.10 1.79 -0.82
C SER A 53 -9.51 0.66 -1.66
N ALA A 54 -8.48 -0.01 -1.14
CA ALA A 54 -7.72 -1.04 -1.84
C ALA A 54 -8.53 -2.31 -2.11
N ILE A 55 -9.35 -2.76 -1.16
CA ILE A 55 -10.21 -3.95 -1.32
C ILE A 55 -11.26 -3.75 -2.43
N GLN A 56 -11.75 -2.53 -2.59
CA GLN A 56 -12.77 -2.19 -3.58
C GLN A 56 -12.18 -1.79 -4.94
N TYR A 57 -10.85 -1.64 -5.02
CA TYR A 57 -10.21 -1.10 -6.21
C TYR A 57 -10.08 -2.15 -7.31
N VAL A 58 -10.45 -1.75 -8.53
CA VAL A 58 -10.16 -2.50 -9.75
C VAL A 58 -9.33 -1.59 -10.65
N ARG A 59 -8.28 -2.12 -11.27
CA ARG A 59 -7.34 -1.35 -12.10
C ARG A 59 -8.09 -0.43 -13.08
N GLY A 60 -7.77 0.87 -13.01
CA GLY A 60 -8.34 1.88 -13.89
C GLY A 60 -9.70 2.44 -13.48
N ILE A 61 -10.30 1.99 -12.38
CA ILE A 61 -11.59 2.55 -11.90
C ILE A 61 -11.43 4.03 -11.50
N ASP A 62 -12.44 4.84 -11.83
CA ASP A 62 -12.57 6.24 -11.44
C ASP A 62 -14.04 6.53 -11.10
N PRO A 63 -14.36 7.12 -9.93
CA PRO A 63 -13.45 7.58 -8.89
C PRO A 63 -12.75 6.45 -8.12
N ILE A 64 -11.57 6.76 -7.54
CA ILE A 64 -10.90 5.86 -6.59
C ILE A 64 -11.88 5.55 -5.44
N PRO A 65 -12.14 4.28 -5.11
CA PRO A 65 -13.04 3.91 -4.03
C PRO A 65 -12.59 4.51 -2.70
N ASN A 66 -13.54 4.90 -1.86
CA ASN A 66 -13.29 5.46 -0.53
C ASN A 66 -12.34 6.69 -0.49
N ILE A 67 -12.14 7.39 -1.60
CA ILE A 67 -11.24 8.56 -1.63
C ILE A 67 -11.69 9.69 -0.70
N GLY A 68 -13.01 9.81 -0.45
CA GLY A 68 -13.56 10.76 0.51
C GLY A 68 -13.07 10.51 1.94
N GLY A 69 -13.06 9.24 2.37
CA GLY A 69 -12.56 8.84 3.69
C GLY A 69 -11.07 9.14 3.86
N ILE A 70 -10.25 8.82 2.86
CA ILE A 70 -8.82 9.13 2.84
C ILE A 70 -8.57 10.66 2.91
N ILE A 71 -9.33 11.46 2.16
CA ILE A 71 -9.18 12.91 2.17
C ILE A 71 -9.59 13.51 3.53
N ASN A 72 -10.62 12.97 4.17
CA ASN A 72 -11.09 13.45 5.47
C ASN A 72 -10.16 13.06 6.62
N SER A 73 -9.43 11.97 6.47
CA SER A 73 -8.50 11.46 7.50
C SER A 73 -7.10 12.07 7.45
N LYS A 74 -6.84 12.95 6.48
CA LYS A 74 -5.53 13.57 6.28
C LYS A 74 -5.11 14.46 7.45
N GLN A 75 -3.85 14.35 7.83
CA GLN A 75 -3.23 15.15 8.89
C GLN A 75 -2.12 16.04 8.30
N PHE A 76 -2.52 17.07 7.55
CA PHE A 76 -1.59 17.96 6.85
C PHE A 76 -0.58 18.64 7.78
N ASP A 77 -0.96 18.97 9.01
CA ASP A 77 -0.05 19.58 9.99
C ASP A 77 1.16 18.68 10.31
N LYS A 78 0.95 17.37 10.39
CA LYS A 78 2.03 16.39 10.57
C LYS A 78 2.90 16.29 9.32
N TYR A 79 2.27 16.26 8.14
CA TYR A 79 2.98 16.27 6.86
C TYR A 79 3.87 17.51 6.70
N LYS A 80 3.36 18.69 7.07
CA LYS A 80 4.10 19.96 7.01
C LYS A 80 5.30 20.00 7.95
N THR A 81 5.24 19.29 9.08
CA THR A 81 6.39 19.18 10.00
C THR A 81 7.57 18.47 9.33
N VAL A 82 7.31 17.45 8.50
CA VAL A 82 8.34 16.72 7.75
C VAL A 82 8.69 17.42 6.43
N HIS A 83 7.74 18.17 5.86
CA HIS A 83 7.88 18.90 4.61
C HIS A 83 7.50 20.39 4.79
N PRO A 84 8.40 21.23 5.31
CA PRO A 84 8.09 22.63 5.64
C PRO A 84 7.57 23.46 4.46
N ASP A 85 8.03 23.17 3.25
CA ASP A 85 7.66 23.86 2.01
C ASP A 85 6.36 23.33 1.38
N ALA A 86 5.69 22.37 2.02
CA ALA A 86 4.47 21.77 1.51
C ALA A 86 3.33 22.80 1.41
N LYS A 87 2.68 22.83 0.24
CA LYS A 87 1.52 23.70 0.00
C LYS A 87 0.21 22.93 0.24
N PRO A 88 -0.70 23.44 1.09
CA PRO A 88 -1.97 22.74 1.40
C PRO A 88 -2.79 22.38 0.15
N LEU A 89 -2.83 23.31 -0.82
CA LEU A 89 -3.56 23.13 -2.08
C LEU A 89 -2.98 22.03 -2.98
N LYS A 90 -1.68 21.72 -2.85
CA LYS A 90 -1.01 20.67 -3.64
C LYS A 90 -1.06 19.31 -2.97
N TYR A 91 -1.09 19.27 -1.64
CA TYR A 91 -1.02 18.05 -0.85
C TYR A 91 -2.15 17.06 -1.20
N GLY A 92 -3.41 17.50 -1.20
CA GLY A 92 -4.55 16.61 -1.49
C GLY A 92 -4.53 15.99 -2.90
N PRO A 93 -4.39 16.81 -3.97
CA PRO A 93 -4.28 16.31 -5.33
C PRO A 93 -3.08 15.38 -5.54
N GLU A 94 -1.93 15.71 -4.95
CA GLU A 94 -0.72 14.88 -5.05
C GLU A 94 -0.91 13.54 -4.35
N MET A 95 -1.42 13.55 -3.12
CA MET A 95 -1.76 12.34 -2.36
C MET A 95 -2.70 11.44 -3.16
N LYS A 96 -3.77 11.98 -3.73
CA LYS A 96 -4.71 11.22 -4.58
C LYS A 96 -4.00 10.58 -5.78
N ARG A 97 -3.12 11.33 -6.46
CA ARG A 97 -2.34 10.85 -7.60
C ARG A 97 -1.41 9.71 -7.20
N GLN A 98 -0.68 9.87 -6.10
CA GLN A 98 0.24 8.86 -5.60
C GLN A 98 -0.50 7.62 -5.13
N TRP A 99 -1.66 7.77 -4.48
CA TRP A 99 -2.47 6.63 -4.08
C TRP A 99 -2.94 5.81 -5.28
N LYS A 100 -3.42 6.47 -6.35
CA LYS A 100 -3.78 5.80 -7.60
C LYS A 100 -2.61 5.00 -8.18
N LYS A 101 -1.41 5.59 -8.17
CA LYS A 101 -0.19 4.94 -8.66
C LYS A 101 0.15 3.70 -7.82
N THR A 102 0.12 3.81 -6.49
CA THR A 102 0.33 2.67 -5.58
C THR A 102 -0.70 1.57 -5.81
N LEU A 103 -1.97 1.93 -6.03
CA LEU A 103 -3.01 0.97 -6.34
C LEU A 103 -2.73 0.21 -7.64
N ASP A 104 -2.46 0.93 -8.73
CA ASP A 104 -2.27 0.35 -10.07
C ASP A 104 -0.99 -0.48 -10.21
N GLU A 105 0.11 -0.01 -9.61
CA GLU A 105 1.46 -0.57 -9.77
C GLU A 105 1.87 -1.55 -8.68
N VAL A 106 1.28 -1.48 -7.48
CA VAL A 106 1.70 -2.31 -6.34
C VAL A 106 0.55 -3.19 -5.86
N ILE A 107 -0.53 -2.57 -5.39
CA ILE A 107 -1.63 -3.29 -4.72
C ILE A 107 -2.29 -4.29 -5.67
N VAL A 108 -2.63 -3.90 -6.89
CA VAL A 108 -3.24 -4.81 -7.89
C VAL A 108 -2.30 -5.96 -8.24
N LEU A 109 -0.99 -5.73 -8.32
CA LEU A 109 -0.04 -6.80 -8.61
C LEU A 109 0.03 -7.81 -7.45
N LEU A 110 0.03 -7.33 -6.21
CA LEU A 110 0.04 -8.18 -5.02
C LEU A 110 -1.28 -8.95 -4.86
N ASP A 111 -2.44 -8.31 -5.12
CA ASP A 111 -3.75 -8.98 -5.06
C ASP A 111 -3.87 -10.10 -6.10
N ASN A 112 -3.35 -9.90 -7.31
CA ASN A 112 -3.35 -10.93 -8.36
C ASN A 112 -2.52 -12.16 -7.99
N GLU A 113 -1.47 -12.02 -7.18
CA GLU A 113 -0.63 -13.15 -6.72
C GLU A 113 -1.25 -13.87 -5.51
N LEU A 114 -2.24 -13.25 -4.85
CA LEU A 114 -2.98 -13.82 -3.72
C LEU A 114 -4.23 -14.60 -4.14
N ARG A 115 -4.65 -14.50 -5.41
CA ARG A 115 -5.78 -15.22 -6.01
C ARG A 115 -5.33 -16.49 -6.71
#